data_AF-A0A7N0UAF0-F1
#
_entry.id   AF-A0A7N0UAF0-F1
#
_cell.length_a   1.000
_cell.length_b   1.000
_cell.length_c   1.000
_cell.angle_alpha   90.00
_cell.angle_beta   90.00
_cell.angle_gamma   90.00
#
_symmetry.space_group_name_H-M   'P 1'
#
loop_
_entity.id
_entity.type
_entity.pdbx_description
1 polymer ?
#
loop_
_entity_poly.entity_id
_entity_poly.type
_entity_poly.pdbx_seq_one_letter_code
_entity_poly.pdbx_strand_id
1 'polypeptide(L)'
;MARNLRFVDELMDNVENASLLYSKAVQLLVFILFEAPSLILNPPLSLTSSDRYRLRTYIDILKNRLGHSRSQRLALLKSEELRSPP
;
A
#
# COMPACT_ATOMS: atom_id res chain seq x y z
N MET A 1 -25.36 -20.56 5.97
CA MET A 1 -24.34 -20.15 4.96
C MET A 1 -24.13 -18.63 4.84
N ALA A 2 -25.02 -17.75 5.33
CA ALA A 2 -24.91 -16.30 5.12
C ALA A 2 -23.87 -15.52 5.97
N ARG A 3 -23.36 -16.09 7.09
CA ARG A 3 -22.42 -15.36 7.97
C ARG A 3 -21.01 -15.16 7.40
N ASN A 4 -20.54 -16.08 6.55
CA ASN A 4 -19.16 -16.02 6.03
C ASN A 4 -19.00 -14.98 4.92
N LEU A 5 -20.06 -14.68 4.16
CA LEU A 5 -20.02 -13.68 3.08
C LEU A 5 -19.84 -12.26 3.62
N ARG A 6 -20.54 -11.90 4.70
CA ARG A 6 -20.39 -10.58 5.34
C ARG A 6 -18.99 -10.36 5.90
N PHE A 7 -18.40 -11.39 6.52
CA PHE A 7 -17.05 -11.31 7.06
C PHE A 7 -15.99 -11.12 5.97
N VAL A 8 -16.17 -11.79 4.82
CA VAL A 8 -15.28 -11.62 3.66
C VAL A 8 -15.41 -10.20 3.10
N ASP A 9 -16.62 -9.68 2.97
CA ASP A 9 -16.89 -8.34 2.43
C ASP A 9 -16.30 -7.24 3.33
N GLU A 10 -16.51 -7.34 4.65
CA GLU A 10 -15.91 -6.43 5.64
C GLU A 10 -14.37 -6.51 5.65
N LEU A 11 -13.80 -7.71 5.49
CA LEU A 11 -12.36 -7.90 5.38
C LEU A 11 -11.81 -7.32 4.08
N MET A 12 -12.51 -7.51 2.95
CA MET A 12 -12.12 -6.99 1.64
C MET A 12 -12.12 -5.46 1.64
N ASP A 13 -13.15 -4.81 2.21
CA ASP A 13 -13.22 -3.35 2.34
C ASP A 13 -12.07 -2.79 3.18
N ASN A 14 -11.75 -3.44 4.30
CA ASN A 14 -10.62 -3.04 5.14
C ASN A 14 -9.27 -3.22 4.41
N VAL A 15 -9.11 -4.31 3.64
CA VAL A 15 -7.90 -4.54 2.83
C VAL A 15 -7.79 -3.52 1.70
N GLU A 16 -8.89 -3.14 1.05
CA GLU A 16 -8.90 -2.15 -0.01
C GLU A 16 -8.56 -0.75 0.52
N ASN A 17 -9.16 -0.36 1.65
CA ASN A 17 -8.83 0.88 2.35
C ASN A 17 -7.35 0.90 2.80
N ALA A 18 -6.85 -0.21 3.36
CA ALA A 18 -5.44 -0.34 3.72
C ALA A 18 -4.52 -0.21 2.50
N SER A 19 -4.89 -0.80 1.36
CA SER A 19 -4.12 -0.71 0.12
C SER A 19 -4.04 0.73 -0.41
N LEU A 20 -5.14 1.48 -0.32
CA LEU A 20 -5.21 2.90 -0.69
C LEU A 20 -4.30 3.74 0.22
N LEU A 21 -4.37 3.50 1.53
CA LEU A 21 -3.55 4.19 2.53
C LEU A 21 -2.06 3.88 2.33
N TYR A 22 -1.69 2.63 2.06
CA TYR A 22 -0.31 2.26 1.75
C TYR A 22 0.17 2.92 0.46
N SER A 23 -0.66 2.97 -0.58
CA SER A 23 -0.31 3.66 -1.83
C SER A 23 -0.04 5.15 -1.60
N LYS A 24 -0.91 5.83 -0.85
CA LYS A 24 -0.73 7.25 -0.47
C LYS A 24 0.53 7.45 0.37
N ALA A 25 0.77 6.58 1.34
CA ALA A 25 1.96 6.65 2.20
C ALA A 25 3.25 6.47 1.39
N VAL A 26 3.29 5.51 0.45
CA VAL A 26 4.46 5.32 -0.44
C VAL A 26 4.72 6.57 -1.28
N GLN A 27 3.69 7.16 -1.88
CA GLN A 27 3.82 8.39 -2.66
C GLN A 27 4.42 9.53 -1.82
N LEU A 28 3.89 9.73 -0.60
CA LEU A 28 4.38 10.76 0.31
C LEU A 28 5.84 10.53 0.73
N LEU A 29 6.21 9.29 1.06
CA LEU A 29 7.57 8.95 1.48
C LEU A 29 8.59 9.12 0.34
N VAL A 30 8.21 8.76 -0.90
CA VAL A 30 9.03 8.98 -2.09
C VAL A 30 9.22 10.49 -2.32
N PHE A 31 8.15 11.27 -2.21
CA PHE A 31 8.22 12.73 -2.32
C PHE A 31 9.18 13.32 -1.27
N ILE A 32 9.05 12.92 0.00
CA ILE A 32 9.94 13.39 1.08
C ILE A 32 11.40 13.03 0.78
N LEU A 33 11.65 11.83 0.25
CA LEU A 33 13.01 11.33 0.02
C LEU A 33 13.71 12.02 -1.16
N PHE A 34 12.99 12.34 -2.24
CA PHE A 34 13.59 12.79 -3.50
C PHE A 34 13.24 14.22 -3.89
N GLU A 35 11.99 14.64 -3.67
CA GLU A 35 11.50 15.93 -4.18
C GLU A 35 11.59 17.03 -3.12
N ALA A 36 11.20 16.73 -1.88
CA ALA A 36 11.14 17.71 -0.80
C ALA A 36 12.48 18.41 -0.48
N PRO A 37 13.67 17.77 -0.59
CA PRO A 37 14.95 18.47 -0.41
C PRO A 37 15.26 19.49 -1.51
N SER A 38 14.61 19.38 -2.68
CA SER A 38 14.75 20.33 -3.79
C SER A 38 13.80 21.52 -3.67
N LEU A 39 12.84 21.47 -2.73
CA LEU A 39 11.93 22.58 -2.47
C LEU A 39 12.63 23.67 -1.67
N ILE A 40 12.29 24.91 -2.00
CA ILE A 40 12.77 26.10 -1.28
C ILE A 40 11.96 26.22 0.01
N LEU A 41 12.30 25.41 1.00
CA LEU A 41 11.74 25.46 2.36
C LEU A 41 12.65 26.29 3.26
N ASN A 42 12.07 26.97 4.26
CA ASN A 42 12.84 27.72 5.24
C ASN A 42 12.43 27.31 6.66
N PRO A 43 13.26 26.50 7.37
CA PRO A 43 14.56 25.99 6.94
C PRO A 43 14.46 24.89 5.86
N PRO A 44 15.53 24.65 5.07
CA PRO A 44 15.57 23.57 4.09
C PRO A 44 15.38 22.21 4.74
N LEU A 45 14.74 21.28 4.04
CA LEU A 45 14.65 19.90 4.51
C LEU A 45 16.02 19.22 4.39
N SER A 46 16.62 18.93 5.54
CA SER A 46 17.88 18.19 5.63
C SER A 46 17.62 16.78 6.13
N LEU A 47 17.80 15.79 5.26
CA LEU A 47 17.72 14.38 5.63
C LEU A 47 19.12 13.86 5.97
N THR A 48 19.28 13.18 7.10
CA THR A 48 20.52 12.46 7.41
C THR A 48 20.62 11.15 6.61
N SER A 49 21.79 10.49 6.66
CA SER A 49 21.94 9.15 6.09
C SER A 49 20.98 8.14 6.73
N SER A 50 20.77 8.26 8.04
CA SER A 50 19.84 7.40 8.81
C SER A 50 18.40 7.64 8.37
N ASP A 51 17.99 8.90 8.18
CA ASP A 51 16.62 9.22 7.73
C ASP A 51 16.36 8.65 6.33
N ARG A 52 17.30 8.82 5.40
CA ARG A 52 17.20 8.24 4.04
C ARG A 52 17.10 6.72 4.08
N TYR A 53 17.88 6.07 4.96
CA TYR A 53 17.82 4.62 5.13
C TYR A 53 16.44 4.20 5.64
N ARG A 54 15.93 4.84 6.70
CA ARG A 54 14.60 4.55 7.27
C ARG A 54 13.49 4.75 6.25
N LEU A 55 13.52 5.86 5.50
CA LEU A 55 12.53 6.14 4.45
C LEU A 55 12.51 5.04 3.38
N ARG A 56 13.68 4.61 2.90
CA ARG A 56 13.79 3.51 1.93
C ARG A 56 13.22 2.21 2.49
N THR A 57 13.59 1.85 3.72
CA THR A 57 13.05 0.66 4.40
C THR A 57 11.53 0.70 4.52
N TYR A 58 10.95 1.83 4.92
CA TYR A 58 9.49 1.96 5.02
C TYR A 58 8.82 1.86 3.64
N ILE A 59 9.38 2.48 2.61
CA ILE A 59 8.87 2.37 1.24
C ILE A 59 8.85 0.91 0.79
N ASP A 60 9.92 0.15 1.03
CA ASP A 60 10.00 -1.27 0.64
C ASP A 60 9.00 -2.14 1.40
N ILE A 61 8.86 -1.95 2.71
CA ILE A 61 7.87 -2.67 3.53
C ILE A 61 6.44 -2.39 3.01
N LEU A 62 6.11 -1.14 2.72
CA LEU A 62 4.78 -0.75 2.24
C LEU A 62 4.52 -1.26 0.82
N LYS A 63 5.50 -1.17 -0.08
CA LYS A 63 5.39 -1.75 -1.44
C LYS A 63 5.19 -3.26 -1.40
N ASN A 64 5.89 -3.96 -0.52
CA ASN A 64 5.72 -5.40 -0.36
C ASN A 64 4.30 -5.75 0.10
N ARG A 65 3.76 -5.02 1.10
CA ARG A 65 2.37 -5.19 1.58
C ARG A 65 1.34 -4.90 0.50
N LEU A 66 1.56 -3.85 -0.29
CA LEU A 66 0.69 -3.52 -1.42
C LEU A 66 0.72 -4.61 -2.51
N GLY A 67 1.91 -5.13 -2.81
CA GLY A 67 2.10 -6.25 -3.73
C GLY A 67 1.33 -7.50 -3.27
N HIS A 68 1.50 -7.90 -2.01
CA HIS A 68 0.78 -9.03 -1.43
C HIS A 68 -0.74 -8.86 -1.46
N SER A 69 -1.25 -7.68 -1.11
CA SER A 69 -2.69 -7.37 -1.17
C SER A 69 -3.22 -7.49 -2.60
N ARG A 70 -2.50 -6.95 -3.60
CA ARG A 70 -2.88 -7.07 -5.01
C ARG A 70 -2.88 -8.51 -5.51
N SER A 71 -1.85 -9.28 -5.17
CA SER A 71 -1.76 -10.71 -5.54
C SER A 71 -2.86 -11.55 -4.90
N GLN A 72 -3.19 -11.31 -3.61
CA GLN A 72 -4.32 -11.98 -2.94
C GLN A 72 -5.65 -11.67 -3.63
N ARG A 73 -5.91 -10.40 -3.96
CA ARG A 73 -7.12 -10.01 -4.68
C ARG A 73 -7.24 -10.69 -6.05
N LEU A 74 -6.16 -10.72 -6.82
CA LEU A 74 -6.15 -11.42 -8.11
C LEU A 74 -6.41 -12.92 -7.96
N ALA A 75 -5.89 -13.55 -6.91
CA ALA A 75 -6.15 -14.96 -6.62
C ALA A 75 -7.62 -15.22 -6.27
N LEU A 76 -8.26 -14.32 -5.51
CA LEU A 76 -9.68 -14.39 -5.16
C LEU A 76 -10.58 -14.23 -6.38
N LEU A 77 -10.35 -13.19 -7.19
CA LEU A 77 -11.12 -12.97 -8.43
C LEU A 77 -11.01 -14.17 -9.38
N LYS A 78 -9.82 -14.76 -9.52
CA LYS A 78 -9.61 -15.98 -10.31
C LYS A 78 -10.44 -17.17 -9.79
N SER A 79 -10.58 -17.29 -8.47
CA SER A 79 -11.38 -18.38 -7.87
C SER A 79 -12.89 -18.19 -8.03
N GLU A 80 -13.37 -16.93 -8.08
CA GLU A 80 -14.78 -16.61 -8.35
C GLU A 80 -15.15 -16.81 -9.82
N GLU A 81 -14.26 -16.44 -10.74
CA GLU A 81 -14.46 -16.65 -12.18
C GLU A 81 -14.58 -18.14 -12.52
N LEU A 82 -13.74 -18.98 -11.91
CA LEU A 82 -13.82 -20.45 -12.02
C LEU A 82 -15.07 -21.07 -11.38
N ARG A 83 -15.82 -20.32 -10.56
CA ARG A 83 -17.00 -20.82 -9.82
C ARG A 83 -18.32 -20.61 -10.55
N SER A 84 -18.32 -19.86 -11.65
CA SER A 84 -19.51 -19.64 -12.48
C SER A 84 -19.39 -20.51 -13.75
N PRO A 85 -20.24 -21.52 -13.99
CA PRO A 85 -20.27 -22.20 -15.28
C PRO A 85 -20.90 -21.28 -16.35
N PRO A 86 -20.60 -21.50 -17.64
CA PRO A 86 -21.26 -20.80 -18.75
C PRO A 86 -22.77 -21.08 -18.83
#